data_AF-A0A5E6M6L0-F1
#
_entry.id   AF-A0A5E6M6L0-F1
#
_cell.length_a   1.000
_cell.length_b   1.000
_cell.length_c   1.000
_cell.angle_alpha   90.00
_cell.angle_beta   90.00
_cell.angle_gamma   90.00
#
_symmetry.space_group_name_H-M   'P 1'
#
loop_
_entity.id
_entity.type
_entity.pdbx_description
1 polymer ?
#
loop_
_entity_poly.entity_id
_entity_poly.type
_entity_poly.pdbx_seq_one_letter_code
_entity_poly.pdbx_strand_id
1 'polypeptide(L)'
;MNPLSAERLEKIHAYWRAANYLAAAQFYLQENPLLREPLRPEHLKPRIRGHWGSAPGLNLIYVHLNRLIQDTHARLLILAGPGHCASAILANVYLEGTYSEFFPEMPRNTEGLTRFCRQFSSPGGVPSHVSAMTPGSIHEGGELGYSLLHAFGAVFDCPDLIAAAVVSDG
;
A
#
# COMPACT_ATOMS: atom_id res chain seq x y z
N MET A 1 -29.27 -4.58 -4.35
CA MET A 1 -28.06 -4.71 -3.50
C MET A 1 -28.46 -4.38 -2.08
N ASN A 2 -28.23 -5.31 -1.14
CA ASN A 2 -28.42 -5.01 0.28
C ASN A 2 -27.28 -4.08 0.74
N PRO A 3 -27.56 -3.11 1.63
CA PRO A 3 -26.51 -2.29 2.21
C PRO A 3 -25.53 -3.16 3.00
N LEU A 4 -24.27 -2.69 3.10
CA LEU A 4 -23.29 -3.35 3.96
C LEU A 4 -23.77 -3.32 5.41
N SER A 5 -23.53 -4.42 6.14
CA SER A 5 -23.75 -4.41 7.59
C SER A 5 -22.83 -3.40 8.26
N ALA A 6 -23.27 -2.86 9.40
CA ALA A 6 -22.46 -1.96 10.22
C ALA A 6 -21.10 -2.57 10.58
N GLU A 7 -21.08 -3.85 10.96
CA GLU A 7 -19.86 -4.59 11.28
C GLU A 7 -18.88 -4.66 10.08
N ARG A 8 -19.39 -4.90 8.87
CA ARG A 8 -18.55 -4.95 7.66
C ARG A 8 -17.95 -3.58 7.37
N LEU A 9 -18.72 -2.50 7.55
CA LEU A 9 -18.25 -1.14 7.39
C LEU A 9 -17.18 -0.76 8.42
N GLU A 10 -17.36 -1.16 9.69
CA GLU A 10 -16.38 -0.96 10.75
C GLU A 10 -15.05 -1.67 10.44
N LYS A 11 -15.10 -2.92 9.96
CA LYS A 11 -13.89 -3.67 9.56
C LYS A 11 -13.15 -3.01 8.39
N ILE A 12 -13.87 -2.54 7.38
CA ILE A 12 -13.30 -1.79 6.24
C ILE A 12 -12.64 -0.51 6.74
N HIS A 13 -13.32 0.25 7.61
CA HIS A 13 -12.79 1.48 8.17
C HIS A 13 -11.56 1.23 9.05
N ALA A 14 -11.57 0.19 9.88
CA ALA A 14 -10.43 -0.19 10.71
C ALA A 14 -9.20 -0.56 9.86
N TYR A 15 -9.40 -1.33 8.78
CA TYR A 15 -8.33 -1.67 7.85
C TYR A 15 -7.78 -0.42 7.14
N TRP A 16 -8.65 0.47 6.64
CA TRP A 16 -8.23 1.73 6.02
C TRP A 16 -7.39 2.58 6.97
N ARG A 17 -7.81 2.70 8.23
CA ARG A 17 -7.04 3.40 9.28
C ARG A 17 -5.69 2.75 9.55
N ALA A 18 -5.63 1.41 9.61
CA ALA A 18 -4.38 0.68 9.79
C ALA A 18 -3.41 0.92 8.62
N ALA A 19 -3.90 0.86 7.38
CA ALA A 19 -3.10 1.13 6.19
C ALA A 19 -2.59 2.59 6.16
N ASN A 20 -3.45 3.55 6.52
CA ASN A 20 -3.06 4.96 6.62
C ASN A 20 -1.99 5.19 7.71
N TYR A 21 -2.16 4.55 8.87
CA TYR A 21 -1.18 4.61 9.94
C TYR A 21 0.18 4.07 9.50
N LEU A 22 0.21 2.91 8.85
CA LEU A 22 1.46 2.33 8.34
C LEU A 22 2.08 3.14 7.20
N ALA A 23 1.27 3.74 6.33
CA ALA A 23 1.75 4.65 5.29
C ALA A 23 2.45 5.88 5.91
N ALA A 24 1.86 6.47 6.96
CA ALA A 24 2.47 7.57 7.69
C ALA A 24 3.72 7.12 8.48
N ALA A 25 3.66 5.99 9.18
CA ALA A 25 4.76 5.45 9.98
C ALA A 25 6.02 5.22 9.12
N GLN A 26 5.86 4.75 7.87
CA GLN A 26 6.97 4.61 6.92
C GLN A 26 7.72 5.93 6.64
N PHE A 27 7.06 7.09 6.70
CA PHE A 27 7.71 8.37 6.45
C PHE A 27 8.54 8.85 7.64
N TYR A 28 8.00 8.67 8.84
CA TYR A 28 8.51 9.32 10.04
C TYR A 28 9.31 8.39 10.94
N LEU A 29 8.93 7.12 11.06
CA LEU A 29 9.43 6.26 12.14
C LEU A 29 10.55 5.34 11.67
N GLN A 30 11.64 5.32 12.43
CA GLN A 30 12.71 4.33 12.33
C GLN A 30 12.71 3.35 13.51
N GLU A 31 12.01 3.67 14.59
CA GLU A 31 11.79 2.87 15.81
C GLU A 31 10.40 3.13 16.38
N ASN A 32 9.98 2.32 17.35
CA ASN A 32 8.70 2.46 18.05
C ASN A 32 7.48 2.60 17.10
N PRO A 33 7.33 1.74 16.07
CA PRO A 33 6.32 1.93 15.02
C PRO A 33 4.87 1.71 15.49
N LEU A 34 4.67 1.30 16.74
CA LEU A 34 3.36 1.13 17.38
C LEU A 34 3.13 2.13 18.52
N LEU A 35 4.07 3.06 18.76
CA LEU A 35 4.01 4.06 19.82
C LEU A 35 3.70 3.44 21.21
N ARG A 36 4.37 2.33 21.53
CA ARG A 36 4.20 1.64 22.83
C ARG A 36 4.84 2.41 23.99
N GLU A 37 5.79 3.27 23.67
CA GLU A 37 6.36 4.26 24.56
C GLU A 37 6.13 5.67 23.98
N PRO A 38 6.17 6.74 24.81
CA PRO A 38 6.08 8.10 24.32
C PRO A 38 7.08 8.38 23.19
N LEU A 39 6.63 9.10 22.16
CA LEU A 39 7.45 9.40 20.99
C LEU A 39 8.65 10.29 21.38
N ARG A 40 9.85 9.90 20.96
CA ARG A 40 11.09 10.63 21.19
C ARG A 40 11.80 10.96 19.86
N PRO A 41 12.66 11.98 19.81
CA PRO A 41 13.39 12.34 18.59
C PRO A 41 14.17 11.18 17.96
N GLU A 42 14.69 10.25 18.76
CA GLU A 42 15.47 9.10 18.29
C GLU A 42 14.61 8.10 17.49
N HIS A 43 13.28 8.12 17.69
CA HIS A 43 12.35 7.29 16.92
C HIS A 43 12.11 7.82 15.52
N LEU A 44 12.46 9.08 15.25
CA LEU A 44 12.21 9.75 13.99
C LEU A 44 13.34 9.52 13.00
N LYS A 45 13.01 9.35 11.72
CA LYS A 45 13.99 9.33 10.64
C LYS A 45 14.69 10.70 10.55
N PRO A 46 16.02 10.72 10.33
CA PRO A 46 16.76 11.98 10.20
C PRO A 46 16.40 12.76 8.93
N ARG A 47 15.77 12.09 7.94
CA ARG A 47 15.25 12.70 6.71
C ARG A 47 13.90 12.10 6.39
N ILE A 48 12.89 12.96 6.27
CA ILE A 48 11.54 12.57 5.86
C ILE A 48 11.50 12.56 4.32
N ARG A 49 11.11 11.43 3.75
CA ARG A 49 10.98 11.24 2.29
C ARG A 49 9.71 10.45 1.98
N GLY A 50 9.10 10.75 0.84
CA GLY A 50 7.85 10.15 0.38
C GLY A 50 6.75 11.19 0.17
N HIS A 51 5.59 10.71 -0.26
CA HIS A 51 4.43 11.54 -0.58
C HIS A 51 3.20 11.03 0.15
N TRP A 52 2.51 11.94 0.85
CA TRP A 52 1.30 11.62 1.59
C TRP A 52 0.01 11.87 0.81
N GLY A 53 -0.02 12.90 -0.05
CA GLY A 53 -1.26 13.46 -0.59
C GLY A 53 -2.26 12.43 -1.14
N SER A 54 -1.81 11.51 -1.99
CA SER A 54 -2.67 10.49 -2.59
C SER A 54 -2.72 9.17 -1.80
N ALA A 55 -1.94 9.01 -0.74
CA ALA A 55 -1.84 7.74 0.01
C ALA A 55 -3.16 7.33 0.70
N PRO A 56 -3.89 8.23 1.41
CA PRO A 56 -5.18 7.86 2.00
C PRO A 56 -6.23 7.46 0.96
N GLY A 57 -6.25 8.13 -0.19
CA GLY A 57 -7.15 7.81 -1.30
C GLY A 57 -6.82 6.45 -1.92
N LEU A 58 -5.54 6.16 -2.16
CA LEU A 58 -5.08 4.84 -2.61
C LEU A 58 -5.45 3.74 -1.62
N ASN A 59 -5.24 3.95 -0.32
CA ASN A 59 -5.62 2.97 0.70
C ASN A 59 -7.13 2.73 0.75
N LEU A 60 -7.94 3.78 0.53
CA LEU A 60 -9.39 3.67 0.47
C LEU A 60 -9.83 2.81 -0.73
N ILE A 61 -9.24 3.06 -1.90
CA ILE A 61 -9.49 2.25 -3.10
C ILE A 61 -9.08 0.81 -2.84
N TYR A 62 -7.87 0.57 -2.32
CA TYR A 62 -7.35 -0.76 -2.07
C TYR A 62 -8.26 -1.58 -1.15
N VAL A 63 -8.72 -1.02 -0.02
CA VAL A 63 -9.62 -1.77 0.89
C VAL A 63 -10.96 -2.11 0.22
N HIS A 64 -11.48 -1.24 -0.65
CA HIS A 64 -12.72 -1.51 -1.38
C HIS A 64 -12.53 -2.53 -2.51
N LEU A 65 -11.35 -2.58 -3.14
CA LEU A 65 -10.97 -3.65 -4.06
C LEU A 65 -10.84 -4.98 -3.31
N ASN A 66 -10.19 -5.01 -2.13
CA ASN A 66 -10.14 -6.19 -1.27
C ASN A 66 -11.53 -6.68 -0.89
N ARG A 67 -12.46 -5.78 -0.56
CA ARG A 67 -13.87 -6.12 -0.34
C ARG A 67 -14.46 -6.78 -1.59
N LEU A 68 -14.25 -6.20 -2.77
CA LEU A 68 -14.78 -6.76 -4.03
C LEU A 68 -14.23 -8.17 -4.27
N ILE A 69 -12.93 -8.40 -4.07
CA ILE A 69 -12.29 -9.73 -4.15
C ILE A 69 -12.98 -10.70 -3.18
N GLN A 70 -13.16 -10.31 -1.91
CA GLN A 70 -13.77 -11.18 -0.90
C GLN A 70 -15.24 -11.50 -1.19
N ASP A 71 -16.00 -10.53 -1.68
CA ASP A 71 -17.44 -10.66 -1.86
C ASP A 71 -17.79 -11.39 -3.18
N THR A 72 -16.88 -11.39 -4.17
CA THR A 72 -17.17 -11.88 -5.54
C THR A 72 -16.16 -12.88 -6.10
N HIS A 73 -15.04 -13.10 -5.40
CA HIS A 73 -13.89 -13.86 -5.91
C HIS A 73 -13.30 -13.29 -7.22
N ALA A 74 -13.52 -12.01 -7.50
CA ALA A 74 -12.98 -11.34 -8.68
C ALA A 74 -11.45 -11.42 -8.73
N ARG A 75 -10.92 -11.76 -9.91
CA ARG A 75 -9.49 -11.64 -10.20
C ARG A 75 -9.19 -10.19 -10.52
N LEU A 76 -8.46 -9.52 -9.62
CA LEU A 76 -8.21 -8.09 -9.68
C LEU A 76 -6.71 -7.79 -9.71
N LEU A 77 -6.33 -6.83 -10.56
CA LEU A 77 -5.00 -6.24 -10.60
C LEU A 77 -5.14 -4.72 -10.47
N ILE A 78 -4.52 -4.13 -9.45
CA ILE A 78 -4.50 -2.67 -9.28
C ILE A 78 -3.29 -2.07 -10.00
N LEU A 79 -3.51 -1.00 -10.76
CA LEU A 79 -2.45 -0.19 -11.35
C LEU A 79 -2.48 1.18 -10.67
N ALA A 80 -1.51 1.42 -9.80
CA ALA A 80 -1.41 2.66 -9.03
C ALA A 80 -0.78 3.77 -9.88
N GLY A 81 -1.61 4.54 -10.61
CA GLY A 81 -1.16 5.70 -11.37
C GLY A 81 -0.41 6.75 -10.54
N PRO A 82 -0.88 7.16 -9.35
CA PRO A 82 -0.09 7.99 -8.43
C PRO A 82 0.99 7.14 -7.72
N GLY A 83 1.92 6.59 -8.51
CA GLY A 83 2.92 5.62 -8.07
C GLY A 83 3.93 6.16 -7.06
N HIS A 84 4.09 7.48 -6.99
CA HIS A 84 4.91 8.20 -6.00
C HIS A 84 4.42 8.04 -4.54
N CYS A 85 3.23 7.46 -4.33
CA CYS A 85 2.66 7.15 -3.01
C CYS A 85 2.84 5.66 -2.64
N ALA A 86 4.04 5.10 -2.84
CA ALA A 86 4.31 3.67 -2.64
C ALA A 86 4.00 3.15 -1.22
N SER A 87 4.13 4.01 -0.22
CA SER A 87 3.84 3.66 1.18
C SER A 87 2.42 3.16 1.37
N ALA A 88 1.46 3.59 0.54
CA ALA A 88 0.09 3.08 0.54
C ALA A 88 0.04 1.61 0.09
N ILE A 89 0.63 1.30 -1.08
CA ILE A 89 0.64 -0.09 -1.60
C ILE A 89 1.44 -1.00 -0.67
N LEU A 90 2.64 -0.56 -0.24
CA LEU A 90 3.49 -1.29 0.71
C LEU A 90 2.75 -1.59 2.03
N ALA A 91 2.01 -0.64 2.57
CA ALA A 91 1.23 -0.85 3.79
C ALA A 91 0.18 -1.95 3.62
N ASN A 92 -0.50 -1.98 2.46
CA ASN A 92 -1.51 -3.01 2.17
C ASN A 92 -0.88 -4.40 2.05
N VAL A 93 0.16 -4.54 1.20
CA VAL A 93 0.82 -5.84 1.00
C VAL A 93 1.49 -6.36 2.27
N TYR A 94 1.89 -5.48 3.19
CA TYR A 94 2.36 -5.86 4.52
C TYR A 94 1.22 -6.34 5.44
N LEU A 95 0.07 -5.65 5.45
CA LEU A 95 -1.09 -6.00 6.28
C LEU A 95 -1.76 -7.31 5.87
N GLU A 96 -1.78 -7.64 4.58
CA GLU A 96 -2.30 -8.92 4.10
C GLU A 96 -1.30 -10.06 4.31
N GLY A 97 0.01 -9.78 4.33
CA GLY A 97 1.08 -10.74 4.63
C GLY A 97 1.97 -11.08 3.45
N THR A 98 1.55 -10.76 2.22
CA THR A 98 2.32 -10.93 0.99
C THR A 98 3.73 -10.36 1.12
N TYR A 99 3.90 -9.18 1.71
CA TYR A 99 5.24 -8.60 1.89
C TYR A 99 6.19 -9.53 2.68
N SER A 100 5.70 -10.16 3.75
CA SER A 100 6.49 -11.09 4.57
C SER A 100 6.73 -12.44 3.89
N GLU A 101 5.92 -12.82 2.89
CA GLU A 101 6.17 -14.02 2.07
C GLU A 101 7.36 -13.82 1.14
N PHE A 102 7.48 -12.63 0.53
CA PHE A 102 8.60 -12.27 -0.34
C PHE A 102 9.85 -11.83 0.43
N PHE A 103 9.67 -11.23 1.62
CA PHE A 103 10.74 -10.73 2.48
C PHE A 103 10.64 -11.34 3.91
N PRO A 104 11.06 -12.61 4.10
CA PRO A 104 10.90 -13.33 5.37
C PRO A 104 11.61 -12.67 6.57
N GLU A 105 12.61 -11.82 6.32
CA GLU A 105 13.31 -11.02 7.31
C GLU A 105 12.47 -9.87 7.89
N MET A 106 11.28 -9.64 7.34
CA MET A 106 10.27 -8.68 7.79
C MET A 106 8.95 -9.39 8.14
N PRO A 107 8.95 -10.24 9.18
CA PRO A 107 7.74 -10.95 9.61
C PRO A 107 6.68 -9.97 10.16
N ARG A 108 5.41 -10.40 10.18
CA ARG A 108 4.29 -9.63 10.75
C ARG A 108 4.30 -9.55 12.29
N ASN A 109 5.36 -9.02 12.85
CA ASN A 109 5.53 -8.74 14.27
C ASN A 109 6.15 -7.35 14.47
N THR A 110 6.41 -6.96 15.72
CA THR A 110 6.94 -5.62 16.02
C THR A 110 8.35 -5.37 15.46
N GLU A 111 9.20 -6.41 15.40
CA GLU A 111 10.54 -6.29 14.84
C GLU A 111 10.48 -6.10 13.32
N GLY A 112 9.74 -6.95 12.61
CA GLY A 112 9.56 -6.83 11.17
C GLY A 112 8.87 -5.52 10.78
N LEU A 113 7.90 -5.06 11.57
CA LEU A 113 7.27 -3.76 11.37
C LEU A 113 8.28 -2.60 11.53
N THR A 114 9.19 -2.70 12.51
CA THR A 114 10.23 -1.69 12.72
C THR A 114 11.17 -1.63 11.52
N ARG A 115 11.61 -2.79 11.02
CA ARG A 115 12.43 -2.88 9.79
C ARG A 115 11.68 -2.33 8.58
N PHE A 116 10.41 -2.70 8.42
CA PHE A 116 9.52 -2.26 7.35
C PHE A 116 9.37 -0.74 7.31
N CYS A 117 9.12 -0.09 8.46
CA CYS A 117 9.06 1.37 8.52
C CYS A 117 10.44 1.99 8.22
N ARG A 118 11.51 1.48 8.82
CA ARG A 118 12.87 2.03 8.70
C ARG A 118 13.40 2.03 7.26
N GLN A 119 13.16 0.97 6.49
CA GLN A 119 13.69 0.83 5.12
C GLN A 119 13.08 1.80 4.11
N PHE A 120 11.87 2.33 4.36
CA PHE A 120 11.18 3.14 3.36
C PHE A 120 11.96 4.39 3.01
N SER A 121 12.29 4.57 1.73
CA SER A 121 13.07 5.71 1.22
C SER A 121 14.38 5.95 1.97
N SER A 122 15.06 4.88 2.39
CA SER A 122 16.35 4.91 3.09
C SER A 122 17.48 4.36 2.20
N PRO A 123 18.75 4.76 2.41
CA PRO A 123 19.87 4.13 1.71
C PRO A 123 19.88 2.62 1.94
N GLY A 124 19.93 1.84 0.85
CA GLY A 124 19.84 0.37 0.91
C GLY A 124 18.45 -0.19 1.26
N GLY A 125 17.42 0.66 1.31
CA GLY A 125 16.02 0.26 1.52
C GLY A 125 15.19 0.30 0.24
N VAL A 126 13.89 0.52 0.38
CA VAL A 126 12.94 0.52 -0.74
C VAL A 126 12.67 1.93 -1.29
N PRO A 127 12.37 2.09 -2.58
CA PRO A 127 12.09 3.39 -3.19
C PRO A 127 10.79 4.02 -2.68
N SER A 128 10.64 5.33 -2.93
CA SER A 128 9.41 6.08 -2.63
C SER A 128 8.29 5.85 -3.64
N HIS A 129 8.62 5.29 -4.81
CA HIS A 129 7.68 4.90 -5.84
C HIS A 129 7.34 3.41 -5.74
N VAL A 130 6.13 3.05 -6.16
CA VAL A 130 5.80 1.64 -6.37
C VAL A 130 6.83 1.13 -7.37
N SER A 131 7.46 -0.02 -7.11
CA SER A 131 8.57 -0.47 -7.94
C SER A 131 8.43 -1.95 -8.26
N ALA A 132 9.34 -2.48 -9.07
CA ALA A 132 9.42 -3.92 -9.33
C ALA A 132 9.65 -4.75 -8.05
N MET A 133 10.16 -4.13 -6.97
CA MET A 133 10.31 -4.80 -5.67
C MET A 133 9.01 -4.84 -4.86
N THR A 134 7.98 -4.10 -5.26
CA THR A 134 6.68 -4.11 -4.58
C THR A 134 5.87 -5.32 -5.06
N PRO A 135 5.53 -6.29 -4.19
CA PRO A 135 4.70 -7.42 -4.59
C PRO A 135 3.40 -6.96 -5.24
N GLY A 136 3.06 -7.56 -6.38
CA GLY A 136 1.86 -7.24 -7.16
C GLY A 136 1.98 -6.03 -8.10
N SER A 137 3.11 -5.30 -8.11
CA SER A 137 3.30 -4.19 -9.05
C SER A 137 3.73 -4.64 -10.44
N ILE A 138 3.04 -4.13 -11.46
CA ILE A 138 3.48 -4.15 -12.87
C ILE A 138 3.57 -2.73 -13.48
N HIS A 139 3.36 -1.70 -12.65
CA HIS A 139 3.31 -0.30 -13.07
C HIS A 139 3.86 0.56 -11.93
N GLU A 140 5.02 1.19 -12.16
CA GLU A 140 5.69 2.01 -11.15
C GLU A 140 4.99 3.34 -10.90
N GLY A 141 4.44 3.98 -11.94
CA GLY A 141 3.75 5.27 -11.83
C GLY A 141 4.65 6.43 -11.36
N GLY A 142 5.95 6.37 -11.70
CA GLY A 142 6.89 7.48 -11.52
C GLY A 142 6.76 8.52 -12.62
N GLU A 143 6.90 8.10 -13.88
CA GLU A 143 6.45 8.90 -15.02
C GLU A 143 4.95 8.65 -15.23
N LEU A 144 4.15 9.70 -15.06
CA LEU A 144 2.69 9.63 -15.12
C LEU A 144 2.19 9.54 -16.58
N GLY A 145 0.99 8.99 -16.78
CA GLY A 145 0.28 8.96 -18.07
C GLY A 145 0.02 7.57 -18.65
N TYR A 146 0.69 6.52 -18.14
CA TYR A 146 0.63 5.19 -18.76
C TYR A 146 -0.27 4.18 -18.04
N SER A 147 -0.93 4.54 -16.94
CA SER A 147 -1.70 3.60 -16.11
C SER A 147 -2.87 2.95 -16.88
N LEU A 148 -3.59 3.72 -17.70
CA LEU A 148 -4.64 3.18 -18.57
C LEU A 148 -4.06 2.29 -19.67
N LEU A 149 -3.00 2.73 -20.34
CA LEU A 149 -2.33 1.94 -21.39
C LEU A 149 -1.93 0.55 -20.85
N HIS A 150 -1.29 0.53 -19.68
CA HIS A 150 -0.87 -0.72 -19.04
C HIS A 150 -2.07 -1.56 -18.58
N ALA A 151 -3.16 -0.94 -18.10
CA ALA A 151 -4.36 -1.67 -17.69
C ALA A 151 -5.05 -2.35 -18.87
N PHE A 152 -5.18 -1.64 -20.00
CA PHE A 152 -5.71 -2.20 -21.24
C PHE A 152 -4.88 -3.37 -21.73
N GLY A 153 -3.54 -3.24 -21.72
CA GLY A 153 -2.65 -4.35 -22.07
C GLY A 153 -2.77 -5.55 -21.13
N ALA A 154 -2.92 -5.30 -19.81
CA ALA A 154 -2.98 -6.36 -18.81
C ALA A 154 -4.21 -7.26 -18.94
N VAL A 155 -5.35 -6.72 -19.37
CA VAL A 155 -6.59 -7.49 -19.57
C VAL A 155 -6.72 -8.09 -20.97
N PHE A 156 -5.82 -7.75 -21.90
CA PHE A 156 -5.84 -8.28 -23.25
C PHE A 156 -5.67 -9.81 -23.21
N ASP A 157 -6.58 -10.53 -23.86
CA ASP A 157 -6.68 -12.01 -23.82
C ASP A 157 -6.76 -12.60 -22.40
N CYS A 158 -7.16 -11.81 -21.39
CA CYS A 158 -7.37 -12.24 -20.01
C CYS A 158 -8.81 -11.90 -19.55
N PRO A 159 -9.83 -12.61 -20.07
CA PRO A 159 -11.24 -12.18 -19.98
C PRO A 159 -11.80 -12.10 -18.56
N ASP A 160 -11.21 -12.84 -17.61
CA ASP A 160 -11.65 -12.87 -16.22
C ASP A 160 -10.89 -11.86 -15.33
N LEU A 161 -9.88 -11.18 -15.86
CA LEU A 161 -9.09 -10.20 -15.10
C LEU A 161 -9.74 -8.82 -15.15
N ILE A 162 -9.93 -8.22 -13.99
CA ILE A 162 -10.28 -6.82 -13.85
C ILE A 162 -9.01 -6.03 -13.53
N ALA A 163 -8.63 -5.10 -14.41
CA ALA A 163 -7.59 -4.12 -14.11
C ALA A 163 -8.20 -2.84 -13.51
N ALA A 164 -7.95 -2.60 -12.22
CA ALA A 164 -8.33 -1.38 -11.53
C ALA A 164 -7.24 -0.31 -11.72
N ALA A 165 -7.35 0.48 -12.78
CA ALA A 165 -6.45 1.61 -13.03
C ALA A 165 -6.85 2.82 -12.19
N VAL A 166 -6.03 3.18 -11.20
CA VAL A 166 -6.18 4.45 -10.48
C VAL A 166 -5.45 5.53 -11.26
N VAL A 167 -6.18 6.56 -11.69
CA VAL A 167 -5.64 7.67 -12.49
C VAL A 167 -5.62 8.93 -11.61
N SER A 168 -4.48 9.64 -11.61
CA SER A 168 -4.36 10.93 -10.95
C SER A 168 -5.05 12.01 -11.79
N ASP A 169 -5.60 13.03 -11.15
CA ASP A 169 -6.27 14.17 -11.78
C ASP A 169 -5.31 15.26 -12.31
N GLY A 170 -4.09 15.30 -11.78
CA GLY A 170 -3.03 16.27 -12.12
C GLY A 170 -2.20 15.95 -13.36
#